data_AF-A0A8F4PA53-F1
#
_entry.id   AF-A0A8F4PA53-F1
#
_cell.length_a   1.000
_cell.length_b   1.000
_cell.length_c   1.000
_cell.angle_alpha   90.00
_cell.angle_beta   90.00
_cell.angle_gamma   90.00
#
_symmetry.space_group_name_H-M   'P 1'
#
loop_
_entity.id
_entity.type
_entity.pdbx_description
1 polymer ?
#
loop_
_entity_poly.entity_id
_entity_poly.type
_entity_poly.pdbx_seq_one_letter_code
_entity_poly.pdbx_strand_id
1 'polypeptide(L)'
;NANNGINLNTPAGSFNGLFLNTANHLAVTVSEDTTLGFITNVVNNAHSFNLTLNAGKTLTITGQGITNAQAAATKNAQNVVVQFNNGAAIDNNDLKGVGRIDFGAAASTLVFNLANPTTQKAPLILGDNTVIVNGVNGTLNVTNGFIQVSNKSFATVKAINIGDGQGIMFNTDADNANVLNLQAGGTTINFNGTDGTGRLVLLSKNAAATNFNVTGSLGGNLKGIIEFNTVAVDGQLIANAGPANAVIGTNNGAGRAAGFVVSVDNGKVATINGQVYAKDMVIQSANAAGQVNFRHIVDVGTDGTTAFKTAASKVTITQSSNFGNTDFGNLAAQIKVPNAITLTGNFTGDASNPGNTAGVITFDANGTLESASADANVAVTNNITAIEASGAGVVQLSGTHAAELRLGNAGSIFKLADGTVINGKVNQTALVGGVLAA
;
A
#
# COMPACT_ATOMS: atom_id res chain seq x y z
N ASN A 1 -36.83 -27.29 7.45
CA ASN A 1 -37.08 -26.63 6.15
C ASN A 1 -35.75 -26.24 5.53
N ALA A 2 -35.30 -27.06 4.58
CA ALA A 2 -34.20 -26.71 3.69
C ALA A 2 -34.74 -25.64 2.73
N ASN A 3 -34.34 -24.38 2.95
CA ASN A 3 -34.90 -23.26 2.21
C ASN A 3 -34.36 -23.28 0.77
N ASN A 4 -35.24 -23.61 -0.16
CA ASN A 4 -34.99 -23.50 -1.59
C ASN A 4 -34.71 -22.03 -1.94
N GLY A 5 -33.54 -21.75 -2.51
CA GLY A 5 -33.19 -20.40 -2.97
C GLY A 5 -34.21 -19.93 -4.01
N ILE A 6 -34.76 -18.73 -3.82
CA ILE A 6 -35.54 -18.05 -4.86
C ILE A 6 -34.53 -17.48 -5.86
N ASN A 7 -34.73 -17.75 -7.15
CA ASN A 7 -33.92 -17.15 -8.22
C ASN A 7 -34.56 -15.83 -8.66
N LEU A 8 -33.81 -14.74 -8.54
CA LEU A 8 -34.20 -13.44 -9.08
C LEU A 8 -33.29 -13.03 -10.22
N ASN A 9 -33.88 -12.72 -11.37
CA ASN A 9 -33.20 -12.13 -12.51
C ASN A 9 -33.29 -10.61 -12.43
N THR A 10 -32.16 -9.91 -12.51
CA THR A 10 -32.17 -8.45 -12.46
C THR A 10 -32.70 -7.84 -13.76
N PRO A 11 -33.57 -6.81 -13.68
CA PRO A 11 -33.95 -6.04 -14.86
C PRO A 11 -32.77 -5.17 -15.33
N ALA A 12 -32.81 -4.74 -16.58
CA ALA A 12 -31.92 -3.70 -17.07
C ALA A 12 -32.18 -2.38 -16.31
N GLY A 13 -31.11 -1.63 -15.98
CA GLY A 13 -31.22 -0.33 -15.34
C GLY A 13 -30.95 -0.33 -13.83
N SER A 14 -31.62 0.54 -13.07
CA SER A 14 -31.31 0.75 -11.66
C SER A 14 -32.24 -0.01 -10.71
N PHE A 15 -31.66 -0.75 -9.78
CA PHE A 15 -32.33 -1.34 -8.64
C PHE A 15 -31.90 -0.60 -7.36
N ASN A 16 -32.89 -0.01 -6.66
CA ASN A 16 -32.59 0.78 -5.46
C ASN A 16 -31.94 -0.06 -4.34
N GLY A 17 -32.26 -1.35 -4.25
CA GLY A 17 -31.59 -2.24 -3.31
C GLY A 17 -32.25 -3.61 -3.18
N LEU A 18 -31.56 -4.52 -2.50
CA LEU A 18 -32.02 -5.86 -2.18
C LEU A 18 -32.21 -5.99 -0.66
N PHE A 19 -33.36 -6.54 -0.26
CA PHE A 19 -33.73 -6.71 1.15
C PHE A 19 -34.29 -8.11 1.43
N LEU A 20 -33.77 -8.77 2.47
CA LEU A 20 -34.27 -10.05 2.98
C LEU A 20 -34.79 -9.90 4.41
N ASN A 21 -36.10 -10.13 4.59
CA ASN A 21 -36.79 -10.13 5.89
C ASN A 21 -36.97 -11.52 6.51
N THR A 22 -36.60 -12.58 5.79
CA THR A 22 -36.79 -13.97 6.20
C THR A 22 -35.48 -14.72 6.10
N ALA A 23 -35.38 -15.81 6.88
CA ALA A 23 -34.15 -16.54 7.05
C ALA A 23 -33.76 -17.41 5.85
N ASN A 24 -33.22 -16.79 4.81
CA ASN A 24 -32.95 -17.45 3.53
C ASN A 24 -31.59 -17.05 2.94
N HIS A 25 -31.06 -17.94 2.09
CA HIS A 25 -30.03 -17.58 1.12
C HIS A 25 -30.71 -17.36 -0.23
N LEU A 26 -30.44 -16.21 -0.84
CA LEU A 26 -31.03 -15.84 -2.11
C LEU A 26 -29.99 -15.92 -3.23
N ALA A 27 -30.26 -16.72 -4.24
CA ALA A 27 -29.47 -16.71 -5.46
C ALA A 27 -30.03 -15.64 -6.40
N VAL A 28 -29.17 -14.70 -6.80
CA VAL A 28 -29.55 -13.59 -7.68
C VAL A 28 -28.69 -13.67 -8.92
N THR A 29 -29.33 -13.74 -10.08
CA THR A 29 -28.64 -13.73 -11.37
C THR A 29 -28.73 -12.34 -11.97
N VAL A 30 -27.57 -11.72 -12.19
CA VAL A 30 -27.45 -10.45 -12.91
C VAL A 30 -27.52 -10.78 -14.41
N SER A 31 -28.74 -10.80 -14.93
CA SER A 31 -29.04 -11.15 -16.31
C SER A 31 -28.89 -9.99 -17.29
N GLU A 32 -28.93 -8.77 -16.78
CA GLU A 32 -28.75 -7.54 -17.53
C GLU A 32 -27.86 -6.57 -16.77
N ASP A 33 -27.28 -5.60 -17.49
CA ASP A 33 -26.51 -4.54 -16.87
C ASP A 33 -27.39 -3.78 -15.87
N THR A 34 -26.94 -3.77 -14.61
CA THR A 34 -27.75 -3.25 -13.51
C THR A 34 -26.92 -2.52 -12.48
N THR A 35 -27.60 -1.64 -11.74
CA THR A 35 -27.03 -0.89 -10.63
C THR A 35 -27.77 -1.26 -9.34
N LEU A 36 -27.04 -1.58 -8.27
CA LEU A 36 -27.57 -1.86 -6.94
C LEU A 36 -27.14 -0.77 -5.94
N GLY A 37 -28.12 -0.21 -5.22
CA GLY A 37 -27.90 0.72 -4.11
C GLY A 37 -27.37 0.00 -2.86
N PHE A 38 -28.28 -0.52 -2.04
CA PHE A 38 -27.96 -1.22 -0.78
C PHE A 38 -28.27 -2.73 -0.86
N ILE A 39 -27.61 -3.53 -0.03
CA ILE A 39 -27.85 -4.97 0.08
C ILE A 39 -27.85 -5.36 1.56
N THR A 40 -29.04 -5.56 2.13
CA THR A 40 -29.19 -5.70 3.58
C THR A 40 -30.17 -6.81 3.99
N ASN A 41 -30.12 -7.23 5.25
CA ASN A 41 -30.94 -8.30 5.82
C ASN A 41 -31.29 -8.01 7.29
N VAL A 42 -32.37 -8.58 7.83
CA VAL A 42 -32.79 -8.31 9.22
C VAL A 42 -31.95 -9.07 10.27
N VAL A 43 -31.24 -10.13 9.88
CA VAL A 43 -30.50 -11.00 10.83
C VAL A 43 -29.05 -11.17 10.38
N ASN A 44 -28.16 -10.54 11.13
CA ASN A 44 -26.71 -10.56 10.92
C ASN A 44 -26.18 -12.01 10.73
N ASN A 45 -25.55 -12.25 9.58
CA ASN A 45 -24.68 -13.39 9.25
C ASN A 45 -25.31 -14.77 8.96
N ALA A 46 -26.63 -14.94 9.05
CA ALA A 46 -27.29 -16.19 8.62
C ALA A 46 -27.98 -16.08 7.25
N HIS A 47 -28.07 -14.88 6.67
CA HIS A 47 -28.84 -14.61 5.45
C HIS A 47 -27.97 -13.88 4.46
N SER A 48 -27.93 -14.36 3.22
CA SER A 48 -27.03 -13.78 2.24
C SER A 48 -27.60 -13.77 0.84
N PHE A 49 -27.25 -12.72 0.11
CA PHE A 49 -27.39 -12.67 -1.33
C PHE A 49 -26.15 -13.26 -1.98
N ASN A 50 -26.36 -14.29 -2.79
CA ASN A 50 -25.36 -14.89 -3.65
C ASN A 50 -25.63 -14.41 -5.07
N LEU A 51 -24.88 -13.39 -5.50
CA LEU A 51 -24.98 -12.76 -6.80
C LEU A 51 -24.15 -13.56 -7.81
N THR A 52 -24.72 -13.86 -8.98
CA THR A 52 -24.04 -14.47 -10.12
C THR A 52 -24.19 -13.57 -11.32
N LEU A 53 -23.08 -13.15 -11.95
CA LEU A 53 -23.08 -12.30 -13.12
C LEU A 53 -23.15 -13.16 -14.38
N ASN A 54 -24.12 -12.89 -15.26
CA ASN A 54 -24.15 -13.53 -16.56
C ASN A 54 -23.02 -13.02 -17.46
N ALA A 55 -22.71 -13.81 -18.49
CA ALA A 55 -21.71 -13.49 -19.49
C ALA A 55 -21.94 -12.09 -20.10
N GLY A 56 -20.88 -11.29 -20.12
CA GLY A 56 -20.84 -9.93 -20.65
C GLY A 56 -21.58 -8.89 -19.81
N LYS A 57 -22.16 -9.27 -18.66
CA LYS A 57 -22.97 -8.35 -17.85
C LYS A 57 -22.18 -7.61 -16.79
N THR A 58 -22.70 -6.44 -16.45
CA THR A 58 -22.12 -5.53 -15.47
C THR A 58 -23.05 -5.36 -14.28
N LEU A 59 -22.51 -5.61 -13.08
CA LEU A 59 -23.13 -5.22 -11.82
C LEU A 59 -22.40 -3.99 -11.28
N THR A 60 -23.11 -2.86 -11.16
CA THR A 60 -22.61 -1.66 -10.48
C THR A 60 -23.17 -1.58 -9.07
N ILE A 61 -22.33 -1.45 -8.05
CA ILE A 61 -22.73 -1.22 -6.66
C ILE A 61 -22.44 0.23 -6.30
N THR A 62 -23.48 0.96 -5.90
CA THR A 62 -23.37 2.37 -5.50
C THR A 62 -23.41 2.57 -3.99
N GLY A 63 -23.81 1.57 -3.22
CA GLY A 63 -23.94 1.69 -1.76
C GLY A 63 -24.97 2.75 -1.36
N GLN A 64 -25.87 3.19 -2.23
CA GLN A 64 -26.87 4.19 -1.87
C GLN A 64 -27.88 3.56 -0.90
N GLY A 65 -27.93 4.05 0.34
CA GLY A 65 -28.92 3.65 1.35
C GLY A 65 -30.29 4.29 1.13
N ILE A 66 -31.19 4.15 2.10
CA ILE A 66 -32.51 4.79 2.12
C ILE A 66 -32.52 5.91 3.17
N THR A 67 -32.64 7.14 2.72
CA THR A 67 -32.79 8.30 3.61
C THR A 67 -34.19 8.37 4.24
N ASN A 68 -34.33 9.06 5.38
CA ASN A 68 -35.64 9.32 6.00
C ASN A 68 -36.62 10.01 5.04
N ALA A 69 -36.12 10.92 4.20
CA ALA A 69 -36.95 11.59 3.19
C ALA A 69 -37.48 10.61 2.14
N GLN A 70 -36.65 9.68 1.65
CA GLN A 70 -37.08 8.63 0.72
C GLN A 70 -38.05 7.64 1.36
N ALA A 71 -37.82 7.27 2.63
CA ALA A 71 -38.71 6.44 3.42
C ALA A 71 -40.10 7.09 3.62
N ALA A 72 -40.16 8.41 3.81
CA ALA A 72 -41.41 9.15 3.90
C ALA A 72 -42.12 9.33 2.54
N ALA A 73 -41.34 9.42 1.45
CA ALA A 73 -41.87 9.69 0.12
C ALA A 73 -42.51 8.47 -0.57
N THR A 74 -42.08 7.24 -0.22
CA THR A 74 -42.59 6.03 -0.89
C THR A 74 -42.92 4.92 0.08
N LYS A 75 -44.07 4.26 -0.11
CA LYS A 75 -44.49 3.10 0.72
C LYS A 75 -43.47 1.95 0.66
N ASN A 76 -42.83 1.75 -0.49
CA ASN A 76 -41.83 0.70 -0.64
C ASN A 76 -40.60 0.97 0.24
N ALA A 77 -40.06 2.19 0.22
CA ALA A 77 -38.95 2.56 1.09
C ALA A 77 -39.35 2.51 2.57
N GLN A 78 -40.55 2.98 2.92
CA GLN A 78 -41.10 2.89 4.27
C GLN A 78 -41.16 1.44 4.77
N ASN A 79 -41.69 0.52 3.95
CA ASN A 79 -41.82 -0.88 4.32
C ASN A 79 -40.46 -1.54 4.58
N VAL A 80 -39.45 -1.23 3.77
CA VAL A 80 -38.09 -1.75 3.95
C VAL A 80 -37.49 -1.24 5.27
N VAL A 81 -37.54 0.07 5.54
CA VAL A 81 -36.93 0.63 6.77
C VAL A 81 -37.66 0.20 8.04
N VAL A 82 -38.98 0.03 7.99
CA VAL A 82 -39.78 -0.46 9.13
C VAL A 82 -39.38 -1.89 9.51
N GLN A 83 -39.18 -2.75 8.52
CA GLN A 83 -38.82 -4.15 8.77
C GLN A 83 -37.34 -4.34 9.13
N PHE A 84 -36.46 -3.49 8.62
CA PHE A 84 -35.02 -3.61 8.85
C PHE A 84 -34.53 -2.88 10.10
N ASN A 85 -34.91 -1.61 10.28
CA ASN A 85 -34.33 -0.73 11.30
C ASN A 85 -35.42 0.00 12.10
N ASN A 86 -36.57 -0.65 12.34
CA ASN A 86 -37.71 -0.11 13.07
C ASN A 86 -38.16 1.28 12.59
N GLY A 87 -38.02 1.56 11.29
CA GLY A 87 -38.44 2.80 10.63
C GLY A 87 -37.33 3.82 10.45
N ALA A 88 -36.10 3.58 10.95
CA ALA A 88 -34.95 4.44 10.71
C ALA A 88 -34.32 4.22 9.33
N ALA A 89 -33.67 5.26 8.80
CA ALA A 89 -32.92 5.21 7.55
C ALA A 89 -31.98 3.99 7.46
N ILE A 90 -31.73 3.56 6.22
CA ILE A 90 -30.64 2.63 5.91
C ILE A 90 -29.43 3.47 5.55
N ASP A 91 -28.34 3.23 6.26
CA ASP A 91 -27.08 3.92 6.04
C ASP A 91 -26.53 3.62 4.64
N ASN A 92 -25.81 4.59 4.09
CA ASN A 92 -25.04 4.36 2.87
C ASN A 92 -23.98 3.26 3.12
N ASN A 93 -23.66 2.53 2.06
CA ASN A 93 -22.66 1.47 2.00
C ASN A 93 -22.99 0.27 2.90
N ASP A 94 -24.25 0.09 3.30
CA ASP A 94 -24.69 -1.13 3.98
C ASP A 94 -24.80 -2.31 2.98
N LEU A 95 -23.72 -3.11 2.94
CA LEU A 95 -23.60 -4.33 2.13
C LEU A 95 -23.49 -5.60 3.01
N LYS A 96 -23.95 -5.55 4.26
CA LYS A 96 -23.88 -6.69 5.20
C LYS A 96 -24.66 -7.92 4.74
N GLY A 97 -25.61 -7.73 3.82
CA GLY A 97 -26.36 -8.82 3.21
C GLY A 97 -25.62 -9.58 2.12
N VAL A 98 -24.47 -9.09 1.63
CA VAL A 98 -23.71 -9.78 0.58
C VAL A 98 -23.04 -11.04 1.12
N GLY A 99 -23.26 -12.19 0.46
CA GLY A 99 -22.56 -13.43 0.77
C GLY A 99 -21.53 -13.82 -0.27
N ARG A 100 -21.97 -13.95 -1.53
CA ARG A 100 -21.07 -14.32 -2.64
C ARG A 100 -21.33 -13.44 -3.84
N ILE A 101 -20.28 -13.05 -4.54
CA ILE A 101 -20.37 -12.48 -5.89
C ILE A 101 -19.57 -13.38 -6.83
N ASP A 102 -20.26 -13.98 -7.77
CA ASP A 102 -19.74 -14.95 -8.72
C ASP A 102 -19.71 -14.32 -10.11
N PHE A 103 -18.53 -14.17 -10.70
CA PHE A 103 -18.40 -13.66 -12.07
C PHE A 103 -18.92 -14.64 -13.14
N GLY A 104 -19.22 -15.88 -12.76
CA GLY A 104 -19.52 -16.95 -13.70
C GLY A 104 -18.27 -17.38 -14.49
N ALA A 105 -18.43 -18.33 -15.41
CA ALA A 105 -17.31 -18.83 -16.22
C ALA A 105 -16.87 -17.84 -17.33
N ALA A 106 -17.79 -17.01 -17.81
CA ALA A 106 -17.55 -16.06 -18.88
C ALA A 106 -17.09 -14.70 -18.33
N ALA A 107 -16.57 -13.83 -19.22
CA ALA A 107 -16.18 -12.49 -18.83
C ALA A 107 -17.40 -11.68 -18.36
N SER A 108 -17.30 -11.01 -17.22
CA SER A 108 -18.33 -10.13 -16.65
C SER A 108 -17.66 -9.07 -15.77
N THR A 109 -18.41 -8.04 -15.37
CA THR A 109 -17.83 -6.86 -14.69
C THR A 109 -18.54 -6.55 -13.40
N LEU A 110 -17.78 -6.41 -12.31
CA LEU A 110 -18.23 -5.83 -11.05
C LEU A 110 -17.67 -4.43 -10.93
N VAL A 111 -18.51 -3.44 -10.71
CA VAL A 111 -18.11 -2.04 -10.55
C VAL A 111 -18.54 -1.57 -9.18
N PHE A 112 -17.62 -0.99 -8.42
CA PHE A 112 -17.97 -0.18 -7.26
C PHE A 112 -17.82 1.29 -7.62
N ASN A 113 -18.96 1.95 -7.67
CA ASN A 113 -19.10 3.36 -7.99
C ASN A 113 -19.94 4.02 -6.89
N LEU A 114 -19.36 4.18 -5.71
CA LEU A 114 -20.11 4.54 -4.51
C LEU A 114 -20.70 5.94 -4.64
N ALA A 115 -22.01 6.08 -4.49
CA ALA A 115 -22.71 7.37 -4.53
C ALA A 115 -22.24 8.28 -3.38
N ASN A 116 -21.86 7.66 -2.26
CA ASN A 116 -21.28 8.32 -1.10
C ASN A 116 -19.85 7.78 -0.94
N PRO A 117 -18.86 8.39 -1.60
CA PRO A 117 -17.52 7.84 -1.70
C PRO A 117 -16.88 7.75 -0.32
N THR A 118 -16.40 6.55 -0.03
CA THR A 118 -15.64 6.23 1.15
C THR A 118 -14.19 6.68 1.00
N THR A 119 -13.50 6.80 2.13
CA THR A 119 -12.07 7.16 2.16
C THR A 119 -11.26 5.99 2.65
N GLN A 120 -9.93 6.04 2.52
CA GLN A 120 -9.06 5.03 3.13
C GLN A 120 -9.30 4.87 4.64
N LYS A 121 -9.63 5.96 5.37
CA LYS A 121 -9.88 5.92 6.81
C LYS A 121 -11.23 5.32 7.19
N ALA A 122 -12.20 5.40 6.28
CA ALA A 122 -13.55 4.88 6.46
C ALA A 122 -14.01 4.20 5.15
N PRO A 123 -13.44 3.03 4.82
CA PRO A 123 -13.78 2.30 3.61
C PRO A 123 -15.16 1.66 3.68
N LEU A 124 -15.69 1.29 2.51
CA LEU A 124 -16.72 0.27 2.43
C LEU A 124 -16.06 -1.07 2.76
N ILE A 125 -16.46 -1.69 3.86
CA ILE A 125 -15.97 -3.01 4.27
C ILE A 125 -16.95 -4.05 3.74
N LEU A 126 -16.49 -4.95 2.87
CA LEU A 126 -17.28 -6.14 2.55
C LEU A 126 -17.26 -7.07 3.77
N GLY A 127 -18.42 -7.60 4.17
CA GLY A 127 -18.53 -8.42 5.39
C GLY A 127 -17.59 -9.63 5.34
N ASP A 128 -17.15 -10.12 6.50
CA ASP A 128 -16.09 -11.14 6.65
C ASP A 128 -16.35 -12.45 5.87
N ASN A 129 -17.62 -12.77 5.61
CA ASN A 129 -18.04 -13.95 4.84
C ASN A 129 -18.28 -13.66 3.36
N THR A 130 -18.10 -12.42 2.91
CA THR A 130 -18.27 -12.03 1.51
C THR A 130 -17.16 -12.64 0.68
N VAL A 131 -17.51 -13.43 -0.33
CA VAL A 131 -16.54 -14.07 -1.25
C VAL A 131 -16.79 -13.64 -2.69
N ILE A 132 -15.75 -13.15 -3.37
CA ILE A 132 -15.73 -12.86 -4.80
C ILE A 132 -14.91 -13.95 -5.50
N VAL A 133 -15.51 -14.61 -6.48
CA VAL A 133 -15.05 -15.90 -7.04
C VAL A 133 -15.29 -16.02 -8.54
N ASN A 134 -14.69 -17.06 -9.13
CA ASN A 134 -14.81 -17.42 -10.54
C ASN A 134 -14.45 -16.27 -11.49
N GLY A 135 -13.75 -15.25 -10.99
CA GLY A 135 -13.36 -14.09 -11.76
C GLY A 135 -12.17 -14.36 -12.66
N VAL A 136 -11.80 -15.62 -12.96
CA VAL A 136 -10.73 -15.94 -13.94
C VAL A 136 -10.87 -15.21 -15.27
N ASN A 137 -12.10 -14.82 -15.64
CA ASN A 137 -12.40 -13.95 -16.77
C ASN A 137 -13.04 -12.61 -16.39
N GLY A 138 -13.31 -12.39 -15.11
CA GLY A 138 -14.04 -11.24 -14.57
C GLY A 138 -13.16 -10.01 -14.35
N THR A 139 -13.78 -8.83 -14.46
CA THR A 139 -13.14 -7.54 -14.18
C THR A 139 -13.79 -6.86 -12.99
N LEU A 140 -12.99 -6.46 -12.02
CA LEU A 140 -13.40 -5.60 -10.91
C LEU A 140 -12.93 -4.16 -11.17
N ASN A 141 -13.84 -3.20 -11.11
CA ASN A 141 -13.53 -1.78 -11.18
C ASN A 141 -13.86 -1.09 -9.87
N VAL A 142 -12.94 -0.27 -9.34
CA VAL A 142 -13.21 0.70 -8.28
C VAL A 142 -13.09 2.09 -8.90
N THR A 143 -14.23 2.72 -9.16
CA THR A 143 -14.31 4.01 -9.86
C THR A 143 -14.66 5.16 -8.95
N ASN A 144 -15.25 4.89 -7.78
CA ASN A 144 -15.54 5.91 -6.77
C ASN A 144 -15.61 5.29 -5.36
N GLY A 145 -14.74 5.71 -4.46
CA GLY A 145 -14.58 5.24 -3.09
C GLY A 145 -13.38 4.32 -2.83
N PHE A 146 -13.25 3.97 -1.55
CA PHE A 146 -12.32 2.95 -1.02
C PHE A 146 -13.05 1.72 -0.53
N ILE A 147 -12.54 0.54 -0.89
CA ILE A 147 -13.15 -0.74 -0.52
C ILE A 147 -12.14 -1.56 0.23
N GLN A 148 -12.54 -2.06 1.39
CA GLN A 148 -11.78 -3.03 2.13
C GLN A 148 -12.36 -4.42 1.96
N VAL A 149 -11.48 -5.36 1.68
CA VAL A 149 -11.79 -6.75 1.41
C VAL A 149 -10.96 -7.67 2.29
N SER A 150 -11.54 -8.80 2.68
CA SER A 150 -10.81 -9.82 3.42
C SER A 150 -9.98 -10.70 2.47
N ASN A 151 -9.01 -11.45 3.00
CA ASN A 151 -8.30 -12.49 2.24
C ASN A 151 -9.24 -13.59 1.70
N LYS A 152 -10.37 -13.85 2.36
CA LYS A 152 -11.41 -14.78 1.89
C LYS A 152 -12.26 -14.17 0.78
N SER A 153 -12.21 -12.85 0.59
CA SER A 153 -13.08 -12.15 -0.34
C SER A 153 -12.64 -12.19 -1.79
N PHE A 154 -11.42 -12.62 -2.13
CA PHE A 154 -10.95 -12.65 -3.53
C PHE A 154 -10.27 -13.96 -3.86
N ALA A 155 -11.02 -14.91 -4.41
CA ALA A 155 -10.47 -16.20 -4.80
C ALA A 155 -9.71 -16.13 -6.13
N THR A 156 -10.20 -15.36 -7.12
CA THR A 156 -9.58 -15.14 -8.44
C THR A 156 -10.34 -14.05 -9.19
N VAL A 157 -9.71 -12.94 -9.59
CA VAL A 157 -10.28 -11.94 -10.51
C VAL A 157 -9.23 -11.57 -11.55
N LYS A 158 -9.59 -11.61 -12.85
CA LYS A 158 -8.68 -11.42 -13.98
C LYS A 158 -8.06 -10.04 -13.99
N ALA A 159 -8.87 -9.01 -13.73
CA ALA A 159 -8.39 -7.65 -13.70
C ALA A 159 -9.05 -6.91 -12.55
N ILE A 160 -8.23 -6.21 -11.76
CA ILE A 160 -8.69 -5.22 -10.79
C ILE A 160 -8.24 -3.86 -11.33
N ASN A 161 -9.17 -2.96 -11.56
CA ASN A 161 -8.91 -1.63 -12.09
C ASN A 161 -9.24 -0.59 -11.01
N ILE A 162 -8.31 0.32 -10.75
CA ILE A 162 -8.44 1.35 -9.72
C ILE A 162 -8.30 2.71 -10.40
N GLY A 163 -9.33 3.56 -10.28
CA GLY A 163 -9.31 4.94 -10.77
C GLY A 163 -8.51 5.89 -9.87
N ASP A 164 -8.30 7.12 -10.33
CA ASP A 164 -7.66 8.17 -9.52
C ASP A 164 -8.47 8.53 -8.27
N GLY A 165 -7.76 8.76 -7.16
CA GLY A 165 -8.35 9.04 -5.86
C GLY A 165 -9.10 7.87 -5.22
N GLN A 166 -9.13 6.70 -5.88
CA GLN A 166 -9.86 5.51 -5.41
C GLN A 166 -8.91 4.49 -4.81
N GLY A 167 -9.46 3.47 -4.13
CA GLY A 167 -8.61 2.40 -3.68
C GLY A 167 -9.27 1.10 -3.28
N ILE A 168 -8.45 0.06 -3.29
CA ILE A 168 -8.77 -1.25 -2.75
C ILE A 168 -7.79 -1.57 -1.62
N MET A 169 -8.32 -2.11 -0.53
CA MET A 169 -7.57 -2.43 0.66
C MET A 169 -7.74 -3.90 0.99
N PHE A 170 -6.64 -4.65 0.97
CA PHE A 170 -6.63 -6.04 1.38
C PHE A 170 -6.30 -6.14 2.85
N ASN A 171 -7.28 -6.53 3.65
CA ASN A 171 -7.10 -6.88 5.05
C ASN A 171 -7.06 -8.41 5.17
N THR A 172 -6.05 -8.96 5.84
CA THR A 172 -5.91 -10.42 6.00
C THR A 172 -6.24 -10.84 7.43
N ASP A 173 -7.06 -11.87 7.62
CA ASP A 173 -7.39 -12.44 8.94
C ASP A 173 -6.29 -13.35 9.44
N ALA A 174 -5.98 -13.37 10.74
CA ALA A 174 -4.79 -13.97 11.35
C ALA A 174 -4.75 -15.52 11.42
N ASP A 175 -5.01 -16.23 10.32
CA ASP A 175 -4.80 -17.69 10.29
C ASP A 175 -3.36 -18.03 9.86
N ASN A 176 -2.73 -19.04 10.47
CA ASN A 176 -1.32 -19.42 10.26
C ASN A 176 -0.93 -19.84 8.81
N ALA A 177 -1.87 -19.77 7.86
CA ALA A 177 -1.68 -20.06 6.44
C ALA A 177 -1.85 -18.81 5.55
N ASN A 178 -1.76 -17.60 6.11
CA ASN A 178 -2.01 -16.34 5.42
C ASN A 178 -1.02 -16.05 4.30
N VAL A 179 -1.36 -16.54 3.12
CA VAL A 179 -0.76 -16.15 1.86
C VAL A 179 -1.84 -15.51 1.02
N LEU A 180 -1.80 -14.18 0.90
CA LEU A 180 -2.60 -13.48 -0.11
C LEU A 180 -1.78 -13.39 -1.39
N ASN A 181 -2.20 -14.11 -2.43
CA ASN A 181 -1.55 -14.09 -3.73
C ASN A 181 -2.10 -12.95 -4.60
N LEU A 182 -1.34 -11.88 -4.72
CA LEU A 182 -1.64 -10.75 -5.59
C LEU A 182 -1.04 -11.04 -6.98
N GLN A 183 -1.89 -11.06 -8.01
CA GLN A 183 -1.51 -11.30 -9.42
C GLN A 183 -1.05 -12.74 -9.77
N ALA A 184 -1.87 -13.76 -9.52
CA ALA A 184 -1.60 -15.15 -9.95
C ALA A 184 -2.16 -15.46 -11.35
N GLY A 185 -1.47 -16.28 -12.16
CA GLY A 185 -2.09 -16.93 -13.34
C GLY A 185 -2.70 -16.00 -14.41
N GLY A 186 -2.06 -14.87 -14.72
CA GLY A 186 -2.55 -13.92 -15.72
C GLY A 186 -3.54 -12.87 -15.20
N THR A 187 -3.78 -12.82 -13.88
CA THR A 187 -4.55 -11.74 -13.26
C THR A 187 -3.72 -10.46 -13.12
N THR A 188 -4.32 -9.28 -13.33
CA THR A 188 -3.65 -7.98 -13.27
C THR A 188 -4.31 -7.02 -12.28
N ILE A 189 -3.51 -6.16 -11.67
CA ILE A 189 -4.00 -4.97 -10.94
C ILE A 189 -3.53 -3.76 -11.74
N ASN A 190 -4.49 -3.01 -12.27
CA ASN A 190 -4.25 -1.86 -13.12
C ASN A 190 -4.69 -0.59 -12.41
N PHE A 191 -3.83 0.42 -12.46
CA PHE A 191 -4.21 1.77 -12.09
C PHE A 191 -4.56 2.52 -13.37
N ASN A 192 -5.84 2.75 -13.57
CA ASN A 192 -6.39 3.27 -14.82
C ASN A 192 -6.61 4.80 -14.79
N GLY A 193 -6.27 5.42 -13.66
CA GLY A 193 -6.21 6.86 -13.53
C GLY A 193 -5.18 7.53 -14.45
N THR A 194 -5.37 8.81 -14.72
CA THR A 194 -4.43 9.69 -15.40
C THR A 194 -3.41 10.28 -14.42
N ASP A 195 -3.83 10.55 -13.19
CA ASP A 195 -3.07 11.36 -12.23
C ASP A 195 -2.16 10.52 -11.34
N GLY A 196 -2.28 9.19 -11.41
CA GLY A 196 -1.42 8.28 -10.69
C GLY A 196 -1.83 8.04 -9.23
N THR A 197 -3.02 8.49 -8.84
CA THR A 197 -3.42 8.61 -7.42
C THR A 197 -4.26 7.45 -6.92
N GLY A 198 -4.61 6.50 -7.78
CA GLY A 198 -5.27 5.25 -7.39
C GLY A 198 -4.39 4.41 -6.46
N ARG A 199 -5.00 3.75 -5.46
CA ARG A 199 -4.26 3.15 -4.34
C ARG A 199 -4.61 1.68 -4.10
N LEU A 200 -3.58 0.86 -4.02
CA LEU A 200 -3.64 -0.49 -3.50
C LEU A 200 -3.05 -0.50 -2.09
N VAL A 201 -3.85 -0.83 -1.08
CA VAL A 201 -3.40 -0.87 0.32
C VAL A 201 -3.36 -2.31 0.81
N LEU A 202 -2.24 -2.71 1.39
CA LEU A 202 -2.01 -4.03 1.98
C LEU A 202 -1.95 -3.86 3.50
N LEU A 203 -2.99 -4.31 4.19
CA LEU A 203 -3.19 -4.12 5.62
C LEU A 203 -2.83 -5.39 6.40
N SER A 204 -1.78 -5.32 7.21
CA SER A 204 -1.44 -6.31 8.22
C SER A 204 -1.95 -5.83 9.58
N LYS A 205 -3.14 -6.33 9.98
CA LYS A 205 -3.88 -5.82 11.13
C LYS A 205 -4.23 -6.85 12.21
N ASN A 206 -4.31 -8.12 11.84
CA ASN A 206 -4.80 -9.16 12.74
C ASN A 206 -3.64 -9.88 13.44
N ALA A 207 -3.86 -10.44 14.63
CA ALA A 207 -2.88 -10.84 15.67
C ALA A 207 -1.64 -11.70 15.30
N ALA A 208 -1.40 -12.02 14.02
CA ALA A 208 -0.24 -12.73 13.51
C ALA A 208 0.37 -11.99 12.30
N ALA A 209 1.66 -12.24 12.04
CA ALA A 209 2.33 -11.62 10.89
C ALA A 209 1.69 -12.03 9.56
N THR A 210 1.48 -11.07 8.65
CA THR A 210 0.88 -11.35 7.33
C THR A 210 1.93 -11.49 6.24
N ASN A 211 1.78 -12.49 5.36
CA ASN A 211 2.53 -12.55 4.11
C ASN A 211 1.65 -12.18 2.90
N PHE A 212 2.08 -11.18 2.15
CA PHE A 212 1.52 -10.79 0.86
C PHE A 212 2.44 -11.31 -0.25
N ASN A 213 2.02 -12.35 -0.96
CA ASN A 213 2.80 -12.94 -2.03
C ASN A 213 2.39 -12.31 -3.36
N VAL A 214 3.34 -11.76 -4.09
CA VAL A 214 3.14 -11.19 -5.42
C VAL A 214 3.77 -12.13 -6.44
N THR A 215 2.98 -12.66 -7.37
CA THR A 215 3.51 -13.56 -8.42
C THR A 215 4.03 -12.80 -9.65
N GLY A 216 3.63 -11.54 -9.80
CA GLY A 216 4.18 -10.58 -10.76
C GLY A 216 4.78 -9.36 -10.04
N SER A 217 4.50 -8.17 -10.58
CA SER A 217 4.86 -6.90 -9.96
C SER A 217 3.65 -5.97 -9.86
N LEU A 218 3.49 -5.33 -8.70
CA LEU A 218 2.43 -4.36 -8.47
C LEU A 218 2.80 -2.99 -9.05
N GLY A 219 1.90 -2.37 -9.80
CA GLY A 219 2.07 -0.99 -10.27
C GLY A 219 3.09 -0.78 -11.39
N GLY A 220 3.33 -1.80 -12.22
CA GLY A 220 4.26 -1.78 -13.37
C GLY A 220 4.01 -0.74 -14.47
N ASN A 221 3.14 0.26 -14.29
CA ASN A 221 2.72 1.22 -15.31
C ASN A 221 2.68 2.70 -14.88
N LEU A 222 3.47 3.12 -13.87
CA LEU A 222 3.62 4.53 -13.42
C LEU A 222 2.34 5.23 -12.94
N LYS A 223 1.25 4.50 -12.70
CA LYS A 223 -0.08 5.10 -12.51
C LYS A 223 -0.74 4.86 -11.15
N GLY A 224 -0.02 4.33 -10.17
CA GLY A 224 -0.63 4.09 -8.86
C GLY A 224 0.32 4.00 -7.69
N ILE A 225 -0.29 4.09 -6.51
CA ILE A 225 0.37 4.04 -5.22
C ILE A 225 0.10 2.68 -4.58
N ILE A 226 1.16 2.00 -4.17
CA ILE A 226 1.05 0.81 -3.34
C ILE A 226 1.38 1.21 -1.91
N GLU A 227 0.46 0.99 -0.97
CA GLU A 227 0.70 1.16 0.45
C GLU A 227 0.83 -0.20 1.13
N PHE A 228 1.90 -0.39 1.88
CA PHE A 228 2.09 -1.52 2.77
C PHE A 228 2.02 -1.06 4.22
N ASN A 229 1.02 -1.53 4.96
CA ASN A 229 0.69 -1.05 6.28
C ASN A 229 0.78 -2.17 7.32
N THR A 230 1.71 -2.02 8.26
CA THR A 230 2.09 -2.99 9.29
C THR A 230 2.01 -2.38 10.70
N VAL A 231 1.18 -1.35 10.88
CA VAL A 231 1.10 -0.61 12.14
C VAL A 231 0.58 -1.47 13.30
N ALA A 232 -0.29 -2.44 13.01
CA ALA A 232 -0.91 -3.28 14.03
C ALA A 232 -0.10 -4.56 14.27
N VAL A 233 0.41 -5.19 13.22
CA VAL A 233 1.24 -6.40 13.29
C VAL A 233 2.31 -6.37 12.20
N ASP A 234 3.37 -7.15 12.41
CA ASP A 234 4.44 -7.32 11.42
C ASP A 234 3.89 -7.85 10.10
N GLY A 235 4.53 -7.49 9.00
CA GLY A 235 4.14 -7.99 7.70
C GLY A 235 5.31 -8.24 6.79
N GLN A 236 5.08 -9.07 5.77
CA GLN A 236 6.01 -9.29 4.67
C GLN A 236 5.33 -9.12 3.32
N LEU A 237 6.00 -8.42 2.39
CA LEU A 237 5.68 -8.41 0.96
C LEU A 237 6.72 -9.24 0.23
N ILE A 238 6.31 -10.27 -0.52
CA ILE A 238 7.18 -11.32 -1.04
C ILE A 238 7.02 -11.47 -2.55
N ALA A 239 8.11 -11.48 -3.30
CA ALA A 239 8.10 -11.90 -4.71
C ALA A 239 8.09 -13.43 -4.80
N ASN A 240 6.99 -14.02 -5.26
CA ASN A 240 6.80 -15.47 -5.35
C ASN A 240 7.73 -16.13 -6.40
N ALA A 241 8.12 -15.38 -7.44
CA ALA A 241 9.10 -15.84 -8.43
C ALA A 241 10.56 -15.81 -7.92
N GLY A 242 10.78 -15.39 -6.66
CA GLY A 242 12.08 -15.23 -6.03
C GLY A 242 12.48 -13.77 -5.86
N PRO A 243 13.44 -13.46 -4.97
CA PRO A 243 13.75 -12.10 -4.53
C PRO A 243 14.35 -11.20 -5.63
N ALA A 244 14.91 -11.79 -6.70
CA ALA A 244 15.40 -11.08 -7.88
C ALA A 244 14.27 -10.58 -8.80
N ASN A 245 13.01 -10.77 -8.42
CA ASN A 245 11.87 -10.22 -9.14
C ASN A 245 11.33 -9.01 -8.36
N ALA A 246 10.80 -8.06 -9.11
CA ALA A 246 10.14 -6.90 -8.52
C ALA A 246 8.81 -7.28 -7.89
N VAL A 247 8.61 -6.88 -6.64
CA VAL A 247 7.28 -6.86 -6.02
C VAL A 247 6.54 -5.58 -6.35
N ILE A 248 7.27 -4.48 -6.58
CA ILE A 248 6.73 -3.15 -6.91
C ILE A 248 7.44 -2.62 -8.16
N GLY A 249 6.66 -2.22 -9.17
CA GLY A 249 7.12 -1.66 -10.43
C GLY A 249 8.06 -2.56 -11.24
N THR A 250 8.64 -2.00 -12.29
CA THR A 250 9.66 -2.65 -13.12
C THR A 250 10.84 -1.71 -13.36
N ASN A 251 12.01 -2.30 -13.63
CA ASN A 251 13.29 -1.59 -13.72
C ASN A 251 13.52 -0.76 -15.00
N ASN A 252 12.53 -0.64 -15.89
CA ASN A 252 12.67 -0.03 -17.22
C ASN A 252 12.32 1.47 -17.26
N GLY A 253 12.28 2.17 -16.11
CA GLY A 253 11.92 3.59 -15.99
C GLY A 253 10.43 3.86 -16.19
N ALA A 254 9.86 3.45 -17.33
CA ALA A 254 8.46 3.61 -17.70
C ALA A 254 7.49 2.72 -16.89
N GLY A 255 7.99 1.70 -16.19
CA GLY A 255 7.16 0.80 -15.40
C GLY A 255 7.38 0.88 -13.89
N ARG A 256 8.03 1.92 -13.38
CA ARG A 256 8.07 2.18 -11.92
C ARG A 256 6.63 2.36 -11.41
N ALA A 257 6.35 2.03 -10.15
CA ALA A 257 5.11 2.48 -9.51
C ALA A 257 5.13 4.01 -9.35
N ALA A 258 3.96 4.67 -9.33
CA ALA A 258 3.91 6.10 -9.05
C ALA A 258 4.39 6.38 -7.62
N GLY A 259 3.90 5.57 -6.67
CA GLY A 259 4.35 5.65 -5.28
C GLY A 259 4.40 4.32 -4.56
N PHE A 260 5.28 4.23 -3.56
CA PHE A 260 5.32 3.17 -2.58
C PHE A 260 5.34 3.74 -1.17
N VAL A 261 4.33 3.42 -0.37
CA VAL A 261 4.19 3.91 1.01
C VAL A 261 4.36 2.73 1.96
N VAL A 262 5.25 2.84 2.94
CA VAL A 262 5.40 1.87 4.02
C VAL A 262 4.98 2.54 5.33
N SER A 263 3.92 2.03 5.94
CA SER A 263 3.49 2.41 7.29
C SER A 263 3.87 1.31 8.27
N VAL A 264 4.67 1.63 9.27
CA VAL A 264 5.10 0.71 10.33
C VAL A 264 4.93 1.40 11.69
N ASP A 265 4.74 0.71 12.79
CA ASP A 265 4.63 1.36 14.12
C ASP A 265 5.70 0.84 15.09
N ASN A 266 5.80 1.44 16.27
CA ASN A 266 6.80 1.06 17.29
C ASN A 266 6.77 -0.45 17.58
N GLY A 267 7.96 -1.06 17.49
CA GLY A 267 8.13 -2.49 17.71
C GLY A 267 7.59 -3.38 16.59
N LYS A 268 7.11 -2.80 15.48
CA LYS A 268 6.66 -3.52 14.29
C LYS A 268 7.70 -3.51 13.19
N VAL A 269 7.57 -4.51 12.32
CA VAL A 269 8.48 -4.73 11.20
C VAL A 269 7.71 -4.90 9.90
N ALA A 270 8.03 -4.06 8.92
CA ALA A 270 7.68 -4.25 7.52
C ALA A 270 8.87 -4.87 6.77
N THR A 271 8.72 -6.08 6.24
CA THR A 271 9.76 -6.74 5.43
C THR A 271 9.36 -6.78 3.95
N ILE A 272 10.25 -6.34 3.06
CA ILE A 272 10.04 -6.39 1.62
C ILE A 272 11.08 -7.34 1.02
N ASN A 273 10.62 -8.49 0.57
CA ASN A 273 11.38 -9.59 -0.03
C ASN A 273 11.20 -9.60 -1.57
N GLY A 274 11.68 -8.55 -2.22
CA GLY A 274 11.72 -8.42 -3.67
C GLY A 274 12.20 -7.03 -4.07
N GLN A 275 12.46 -6.82 -5.36
CA GLN A 275 12.89 -5.50 -5.85
C GLN A 275 11.75 -4.49 -5.75
N VAL A 276 12.11 -3.24 -5.45
CA VAL A 276 11.18 -2.11 -5.39
C VAL A 276 11.61 -1.04 -6.37
N TYR A 277 10.74 -0.78 -7.36
CA TYR A 277 10.89 0.30 -8.33
C TYR A 277 9.67 1.23 -8.24
N ALA A 278 9.84 2.38 -7.60
CA ALA A 278 8.76 3.37 -7.41
C ALA A 278 9.30 4.78 -7.64
N LYS A 279 8.52 5.72 -8.15
CA LYS A 279 9.00 7.10 -8.33
C LYS A 279 9.07 7.84 -6.99
N ASP A 280 8.02 7.73 -6.19
CA ASP A 280 7.97 8.32 -4.86
C ASP A 280 7.90 7.23 -3.79
N MET A 281 8.75 7.31 -2.78
CA MET A 281 8.74 6.45 -1.61
C MET A 281 8.41 7.25 -0.36
N VAL A 282 7.50 6.74 0.46
CA VAL A 282 7.21 7.32 1.78
C VAL A 282 7.37 6.24 2.84
N ILE A 283 8.18 6.53 3.85
CA ILE A 283 8.34 5.69 5.03
C ILE A 283 7.79 6.47 6.21
N GLN A 284 6.74 5.93 6.83
CA GLN A 284 6.03 6.63 7.90
C GLN A 284 5.78 5.71 9.08
N SER A 285 5.83 6.31 10.27
CA SER A 285 5.58 5.58 11.51
C SER A 285 4.79 6.40 12.51
N ALA A 286 3.77 5.81 13.14
CA ALA A 286 2.95 6.53 14.11
C ALA A 286 3.74 6.85 15.38
N ASN A 287 4.60 5.92 15.82
CA ASN A 287 5.51 6.08 16.94
C ASN A 287 6.97 5.84 16.50
N ALA A 288 7.94 6.26 17.29
CA ALA A 288 9.34 6.00 16.98
C ALA A 288 9.65 4.48 17.00
N ALA A 289 10.74 4.08 16.32
CA ALA A 289 11.28 2.72 16.30
C ALA A 289 10.52 1.67 15.45
N GLY A 290 9.60 2.10 14.57
CA GLY A 290 9.13 1.24 13.48
C GLY A 290 10.26 0.86 12.52
N GLN A 291 10.28 -0.38 12.05
CA GLN A 291 11.38 -0.93 11.24
C GLN A 291 10.93 -1.34 9.84
N VAL A 292 11.66 -0.90 8.82
CA VAL A 292 11.47 -1.31 7.42
C VAL A 292 12.72 -2.04 6.95
N ASN A 293 12.55 -3.27 6.50
CA ASN A 293 13.63 -4.12 5.99
C ASN A 293 13.45 -4.36 4.50
N PHE A 294 14.28 -3.74 3.68
CA PHE A 294 14.39 -4.02 2.26
C PHE A 294 15.44 -5.10 2.04
N ARG A 295 14.99 -6.32 1.73
CA ARG A 295 15.87 -7.48 1.54
C ARG A 295 16.34 -7.66 0.10
N HIS A 296 16.07 -6.67 -0.74
CA HIS A 296 16.57 -6.55 -2.10
C HIS A 296 16.71 -5.06 -2.47
N ILE A 297 17.19 -4.80 -3.69
CA ILE A 297 17.30 -3.49 -4.32
C ILE A 297 16.02 -2.67 -4.15
N VAL A 298 16.20 -1.46 -3.62
CA VAL A 298 15.26 -0.36 -3.75
C VAL A 298 15.85 0.63 -4.73
N ASP A 299 15.07 1.06 -5.69
CA ASP A 299 15.48 2.08 -6.63
C ASP A 299 14.31 3.02 -6.89
N VAL A 300 14.45 4.30 -6.53
CA VAL A 300 13.44 5.32 -6.83
C VAL A 300 13.68 6.11 -8.12
N GLY A 301 14.83 5.90 -8.76
CA GLY A 301 15.28 6.66 -9.92
C GLY A 301 15.98 7.96 -9.53
N THR A 302 16.55 8.65 -10.52
CA THR A 302 17.31 9.89 -10.33
C THR A 302 16.43 11.07 -9.91
N ASP A 303 15.19 11.10 -10.42
CA ASP A 303 14.22 12.18 -10.16
C ASP A 303 13.15 11.74 -9.15
N GLY A 304 13.36 10.57 -8.54
CA GLY A 304 12.46 10.02 -7.53
C GLY A 304 12.74 10.58 -6.15
N THR A 305 11.74 10.51 -5.29
CA THR A 305 11.83 11.04 -3.92
C THR A 305 11.66 9.95 -2.88
N THR A 306 12.34 10.07 -1.76
CA THR A 306 12.09 9.26 -0.55
C THR A 306 11.82 10.20 0.61
N ALA A 307 10.69 10.07 1.30
CA ALA A 307 10.35 10.93 2.43
C ALA A 307 10.11 10.11 3.70
N PHE A 308 10.70 10.55 4.81
CA PHE A 308 10.40 10.04 6.14
C PHE A 308 9.34 10.95 6.80
N LYS A 309 8.27 10.36 7.32
CA LYS A 309 7.17 11.11 7.91
C LYS A 309 6.78 10.59 9.29
N THR A 310 6.07 11.46 10.01
CA THR A 310 5.38 11.26 11.30
C THR A 310 6.26 10.94 12.52
N ALA A 311 7.12 9.92 12.47
CA ALA A 311 8.03 9.58 13.57
C ALA A 311 9.30 8.89 13.09
N ALA A 312 10.34 8.89 13.93
CA ALA A 312 11.63 8.28 13.64
C ALA A 312 11.49 6.78 13.32
N SER A 313 11.80 6.42 12.07
CA SER A 313 11.76 5.05 11.56
C SER A 313 13.17 4.55 11.31
N LYS A 314 13.38 3.24 11.39
CA LYS A 314 14.65 2.59 11.03
C LYS A 314 14.49 1.80 9.75
N VAL A 315 15.37 2.04 8.80
CA VAL A 315 15.43 1.35 7.51
C VAL A 315 16.69 0.53 7.46
N THR A 316 16.57 -0.73 7.04
CA THR A 316 17.72 -1.58 6.71
C THR A 316 17.60 -2.00 5.26
N ILE A 317 18.67 -1.81 4.49
CA ILE A 317 18.79 -2.36 3.13
C ILE A 317 19.73 -3.57 3.16
N THR A 318 19.64 -4.46 2.19
CA THR A 318 20.60 -5.58 2.06
C THR A 318 21.33 -5.62 0.73
N GLN A 319 21.01 -4.73 -0.19
CA GLN A 319 21.64 -4.60 -1.50
C GLN A 319 21.82 -3.13 -1.86
N SER A 320 22.70 -2.86 -2.82
CA SER A 320 22.91 -1.52 -3.32
C SER A 320 21.60 -0.94 -3.83
N SER A 321 21.29 0.26 -3.37
CA SER A 321 19.95 0.85 -3.52
C SER A 321 20.05 2.35 -3.78
N ASN A 322 19.09 2.87 -4.53
CA ASN A 322 18.95 4.28 -4.86
C ASN A 322 17.69 4.84 -4.22
N PHE A 323 17.87 5.78 -3.29
CA PHE A 323 16.80 6.45 -2.55
C PHE A 323 16.50 7.85 -3.13
N GLY A 324 17.19 8.26 -4.20
CA GLY A 324 16.93 9.52 -4.90
C GLY A 324 17.06 10.73 -3.98
N ASN A 325 16.19 11.73 -4.17
CA ASN A 325 16.08 12.87 -3.27
C ASN A 325 15.39 12.45 -1.97
N THR A 326 16.17 12.30 -0.91
CA THR A 326 15.70 11.80 0.38
C THR A 326 15.53 12.92 1.40
N ASP A 327 14.33 13.07 1.94
CA ASP A 327 14.00 14.03 3.00
C ASP A 327 13.73 13.29 4.32
N PHE A 328 14.61 13.49 5.31
CA PHE A 328 14.42 12.97 6.67
C PHE A 328 13.40 13.77 7.49
N GLY A 329 12.98 14.95 7.01
CA GLY A 329 12.14 15.88 7.75
C GLY A 329 12.81 16.33 9.06
N ASN A 330 12.03 16.59 10.10
CA ASN A 330 12.52 16.82 11.47
C ASN A 330 12.56 15.51 12.29
N LEU A 331 13.00 14.41 11.69
CA LEU A 331 12.93 13.09 12.33
C LEU A 331 14.31 12.49 12.55
N ALA A 332 14.52 11.85 13.70
CA ALA A 332 15.70 11.04 13.99
C ALA A 332 15.65 9.66 13.27
N ALA A 333 15.21 9.65 12.02
CA ALA A 333 15.15 8.43 11.20
C ALA A 333 16.55 7.87 10.95
N GLN A 334 16.64 6.56 10.72
CA GLN A 334 17.92 5.87 10.57
C GLN A 334 17.91 5.02 9.32
N ILE A 335 19.01 5.05 8.55
CA ILE A 335 19.27 4.11 7.47
C ILE A 335 20.51 3.30 7.83
N LYS A 336 20.35 1.98 7.87
CA LYS A 336 21.44 1.03 8.08
C LYS A 336 21.87 0.41 6.74
N VAL A 337 23.15 0.57 6.42
CA VAL A 337 23.79 0.08 5.20
C VAL A 337 24.80 -1.03 5.55
N PRO A 338 24.60 -2.27 5.09
CA PRO A 338 25.51 -3.38 5.38
C PRO A 338 26.89 -3.27 4.71
N ASN A 339 27.75 -4.25 5.00
CA ASN A 339 29.10 -4.29 4.46
C ASN A 339 29.13 -4.32 2.93
N ALA A 340 29.99 -3.51 2.32
CA ALA A 340 30.23 -3.44 0.88
C ALA A 340 29.00 -3.07 0.03
N ILE A 341 28.03 -2.37 0.63
CA ILE A 341 26.82 -1.88 -0.06
C ILE A 341 26.96 -0.41 -0.43
N THR A 342 26.47 -0.06 -1.62
CA THR A 342 26.33 1.33 -2.06
C THR A 342 24.92 1.83 -1.76
N LEU A 343 24.82 2.96 -1.07
CA LEU A 343 23.60 3.74 -0.95
C LEU A 343 23.74 4.99 -1.84
N THR A 344 22.85 5.12 -2.82
CA THR A 344 22.79 6.28 -3.70
C THR A 344 21.62 7.18 -3.29
N GLY A 345 21.85 8.49 -3.20
CA GLY A 345 20.81 9.46 -2.86
C GLY A 345 21.38 10.85 -2.57
N ASN A 346 20.50 11.86 -2.54
CA ASN A 346 20.79 13.18 -2.02
C ASN A 346 19.90 13.40 -0.80
N PHE A 347 20.51 13.44 0.37
CA PHE A 347 19.83 13.35 1.65
C PHE A 347 19.78 14.72 2.33
N THR A 348 18.60 15.12 2.78
CA THR A 348 18.37 16.35 3.51
C THR A 348 17.74 16.06 4.87
N GLY A 349 18.06 16.89 5.86
CA GLY A 349 17.20 17.04 7.04
C GLY A 349 15.89 17.74 6.68
N ASP A 350 15.35 18.54 7.59
CA ASP A 350 14.08 19.24 7.35
C ASP A 350 14.23 20.27 6.23
N ALA A 351 13.77 19.92 5.03
CA ALA A 351 13.83 20.80 3.86
C ALA A 351 13.06 22.12 4.08
N SER A 352 12.09 22.15 5.01
CA SER A 352 11.33 23.34 5.36
C SER A 352 12.00 24.18 6.47
N ASN A 353 12.96 23.62 7.20
CA ASN A 353 13.71 24.29 8.26
C ASN A 353 15.21 23.95 8.20
N PRO A 354 15.98 24.69 7.38
CA PRO A 354 17.41 24.42 7.16
C PRO A 354 18.30 24.55 8.40
N GLY A 355 17.81 25.06 9.54
CA GLY A 355 18.56 25.11 10.79
C GLY A 355 18.57 23.80 11.57
N ASN A 356 17.82 22.80 11.11
CA ASN A 356 17.56 21.59 11.87
C ASN A 356 18.24 20.37 11.26
N THR A 357 19.09 19.70 12.04
CA THR A 357 19.73 18.45 11.61
C THR A 357 18.84 17.26 11.92
N ALA A 358 18.66 16.36 10.96
CA ALA A 358 17.81 15.19 11.13
C ALA A 358 18.36 13.98 10.37
N GLY A 359 17.99 12.78 10.79
CA GLY A 359 18.42 11.55 10.14
C GLY A 359 19.86 11.12 10.45
N VAL A 360 20.09 9.80 10.43
CA VAL A 360 21.43 9.20 10.56
C VAL A 360 21.58 8.09 9.51
N ILE A 361 22.73 8.06 8.84
CA ILE A 361 23.10 6.97 7.93
C ILE A 361 24.27 6.21 8.54
N THR A 362 24.07 4.93 8.87
CA THR A 362 25.08 4.09 9.51
C THR A 362 25.53 3.00 8.54
N PHE A 363 26.82 2.98 8.23
CA PHE A 363 27.48 1.92 7.46
C PHE A 363 28.12 0.89 8.38
N ASP A 364 27.90 -0.40 8.10
CA ASP A 364 28.55 -1.49 8.82
C ASP A 364 30.04 -1.56 8.48
N ALA A 365 30.43 -1.61 7.21
CA ALA A 365 31.85 -1.54 6.76
C ALA A 365 31.95 -1.40 5.23
N ASN A 366 33.07 -0.89 4.72
CA ASN A 366 33.42 -0.93 3.29
C ASN A 366 32.35 -0.42 2.29
N GLY A 367 31.40 0.40 2.75
CA GLY A 367 30.28 0.86 1.95
C GLY A 367 30.58 2.15 1.20
N THR A 368 29.62 2.57 0.38
CA THR A 368 29.72 3.81 -0.39
C THR A 368 28.44 4.64 -0.26
N LEU A 369 28.57 5.94 -0.03
CA LEU A 369 27.50 6.92 -0.14
C LEU A 369 27.72 7.75 -1.41
N GLU A 370 26.83 7.57 -2.38
CA GLU A 370 26.90 8.19 -3.71
C GLU A 370 25.78 9.22 -3.93
N SER A 371 26.10 10.30 -4.66
CA SER A 371 25.08 11.26 -5.13
C SER A 371 24.12 10.59 -6.12
N ALA A 372 22.81 10.86 -6.00
CA ALA A 372 21.84 10.55 -7.06
C ALA A 372 21.80 11.64 -8.15
N SER A 373 22.29 12.84 -7.85
CA SER A 373 22.35 13.98 -8.76
C SER A 373 23.58 13.93 -9.66
N ALA A 374 23.37 14.23 -10.95
CA ALA A 374 24.44 14.50 -11.92
C ALA A 374 25.05 15.91 -11.76
N ASP A 375 24.35 16.84 -11.10
CA ASP A 375 24.88 18.15 -10.77
C ASP A 375 25.76 18.06 -9.52
N ALA A 376 27.06 18.30 -9.70
CA ALA A 376 28.07 18.26 -8.65
C ALA A 376 27.89 19.33 -7.56
N ASN A 377 27.07 20.36 -7.80
CA ASN A 377 26.76 21.39 -6.81
C ASN A 377 25.67 20.96 -5.83
N VAL A 378 24.91 19.91 -6.14
CA VAL A 378 23.91 19.35 -5.23
C VAL A 378 24.62 18.53 -4.17
N ALA A 379 24.53 18.97 -2.91
CA ALA A 379 25.11 18.24 -1.80
C ALA A 379 24.49 16.84 -1.68
N VAL A 380 25.33 15.86 -1.36
CA VAL A 380 24.89 14.48 -1.06
C VAL A 380 24.25 14.42 0.31
N THR A 381 24.75 15.23 1.25
CA THR A 381 24.11 15.39 2.56
C THR A 381 24.03 16.86 2.94
N ASN A 382 22.84 17.31 3.35
CA ASN A 382 22.59 18.68 3.79
C ASN A 382 21.70 18.67 5.04
N ASN A 383 22.17 19.27 6.14
CA ASN A 383 21.45 19.27 7.43
C ASN A 383 21.05 17.88 7.92
N ILE A 384 21.93 16.90 7.76
CA ILE A 384 21.75 15.57 8.35
C ILE A 384 22.48 15.53 9.69
N THR A 385 21.95 14.79 10.67
CA THR A 385 22.61 14.67 11.98
C THR A 385 23.98 14.02 11.84
N ALA A 386 24.08 12.83 11.22
CA ALA A 386 25.38 12.17 11.05
C ALA A 386 25.43 11.12 9.94
N ILE A 387 26.67 10.87 9.48
CA ILE A 387 27.08 9.64 8.80
C ILE A 387 28.01 8.87 9.75
N GLU A 388 27.71 7.60 9.97
CA GLU A 388 28.43 6.76 10.94
C GLU A 388 29.11 5.58 10.24
N ALA A 389 30.38 5.35 10.51
CA ALA A 389 31.09 4.14 10.13
C ALA A 389 31.26 3.27 11.39
N SER A 390 30.45 2.22 11.51
CA SER A 390 30.32 1.46 12.76
C SER A 390 31.27 0.27 12.89
N GLY A 391 31.69 -0.33 11.78
CA GLY A 391 32.66 -1.44 11.74
C GLY A 391 33.98 -1.05 11.06
N ALA A 392 34.94 -1.97 11.13
CA ALA A 392 36.26 -1.77 10.55
C ALA A 392 36.20 -1.83 9.01
N GLY A 393 36.78 -0.84 8.34
CA GLY A 393 36.73 -0.71 6.89
C GLY A 393 36.67 0.74 6.42
N VAL A 394 36.58 0.93 5.11
CA VAL A 394 36.57 2.25 4.46
C VAL A 394 35.18 2.58 3.94
N VAL A 395 34.54 3.61 4.47
CA VAL A 395 33.31 4.17 3.91
C VAL A 395 33.68 5.27 2.92
N GLN A 396 33.30 5.09 1.66
CA GLN A 396 33.57 6.04 0.59
C GLN A 396 32.43 7.06 0.49
N LEU A 397 32.78 8.34 0.44
CA LEU A 397 31.84 9.45 0.37
C LEU A 397 32.10 10.24 -0.92
N SER A 398 31.10 10.32 -1.81
CA SER A 398 31.18 11.10 -3.03
C SER A 398 30.54 12.48 -2.85
N GLY A 399 31.06 13.52 -3.50
CA GLY A 399 30.44 14.84 -3.53
C GLY A 399 30.54 15.60 -2.21
N THR A 400 29.64 16.56 -2.01
CA THR A 400 29.68 17.49 -0.86
C THR A 400 28.81 17.01 0.29
N HIS A 401 29.34 17.04 1.51
CA HIS A 401 28.66 16.62 2.72
C HIS A 401 28.69 17.71 3.80
N ALA A 402 27.55 17.97 4.43
CA ALA A 402 27.42 18.86 5.58
C ALA A 402 27.07 18.12 6.88
N ALA A 403 26.99 16.79 6.86
CA ALA A 403 26.69 15.96 8.02
C ALA A 403 27.90 15.79 8.96
N GLU A 404 27.66 15.55 10.24
CA GLU A 404 28.71 15.10 11.16
C GLU A 404 29.22 13.70 10.75
N LEU A 405 30.54 13.50 10.76
CA LEU A 405 31.15 12.18 10.49
C LEU A 405 31.56 11.51 11.82
N ARG A 406 31.01 10.33 12.10
CA ARG A 406 31.29 9.58 13.35
C ARG A 406 31.95 8.24 13.07
N LEU A 407 33.09 7.99 13.73
CA LEU A 407 33.81 6.72 13.66
C LEU A 407 33.48 5.88 14.90
N GLY A 408 32.77 4.77 14.71
CA GLY A 408 32.29 3.91 15.79
C GLY A 408 33.29 2.84 16.24
N ASN A 409 34.33 2.55 15.45
CA ASN A 409 35.34 1.54 15.75
C ASN A 409 36.75 2.04 15.37
N ALA A 410 37.78 1.55 16.06
CA ALA A 410 39.19 1.92 15.84
C ALA A 410 39.70 1.62 14.41
N GLY A 411 39.04 0.69 13.69
CA GLY A 411 39.36 0.36 12.30
C GLY A 411 38.47 1.06 11.25
N SER A 412 37.57 1.96 11.66
CA SER A 412 36.67 2.68 10.76
C SER A 412 37.37 3.87 10.11
N ILE A 413 37.12 4.08 8.81
CA ILE A 413 37.74 5.12 8.00
C ILE A 413 36.68 5.73 7.08
N PHE A 414 36.67 7.05 6.92
CA PHE A 414 36.01 7.71 5.79
C PHE A 414 37.04 8.08 4.72
N LYS A 415 36.68 7.91 3.45
CA LYS A 415 37.45 8.39 2.31
C LYS A 415 36.56 9.31 1.46
N LEU A 416 36.99 10.55 1.28
CA LEU A 416 36.29 11.55 0.48
C LEU A 416 36.65 11.43 -1.00
N ALA A 417 35.86 12.08 -1.86
CA ALA A 417 36.03 12.06 -3.31
C ALA A 417 37.38 12.60 -3.81
N ASP A 418 37.96 13.58 -3.09
CA ASP A 418 39.28 14.16 -3.38
C ASP A 418 40.45 13.26 -2.91
N GLY A 419 40.15 12.12 -2.30
CA GLY A 419 41.12 11.19 -1.76
C GLY A 419 41.51 11.45 -0.31
N THR A 420 40.97 12.49 0.34
CA THR A 420 41.15 12.77 1.77
C THR A 420 40.65 11.59 2.60
N VAL A 421 41.45 11.19 3.59
CA VAL A 421 41.17 10.07 4.50
C VAL A 421 40.98 10.60 5.92
N ILE A 422 39.85 10.25 6.54
CA ILE A 422 39.53 10.56 7.95
C ILE A 422 39.53 9.24 8.72
N ASN A 423 40.42 9.08 9.71
CA ASN A 423 40.57 7.86 10.50
C ASN A 423 40.82 8.16 12.00
N GLY A 424 40.75 7.13 12.84
CA GLY A 424 41.20 7.17 14.23
C GLY A 424 40.09 7.24 15.30
N LYS A 425 40.50 7.25 16.59
CA LYS A 425 39.60 7.43 17.75
C LYS A 425 39.20 8.91 17.86
N VAL A 426 38.32 9.39 16.99
CA VAL A 426 37.88 10.78 17.00
C VAL A 426 36.73 10.93 17.98
N ASN A 427 37.00 11.51 19.15
CA ASN A 427 35.96 12.04 20.03
C ASN A 427 35.61 13.45 19.51
N GLN A 428 34.60 13.51 18.64
CA GLN A 428 33.75 14.63 18.17
C GLN A 428 34.36 16.04 17.95
N THR A 429 33.82 16.73 16.92
CA THR A 429 33.81 18.21 16.71
C THR A 429 34.87 18.86 15.81
N ALA A 430 35.45 18.20 14.82
CA ALA A 430 36.37 18.88 13.89
C ALA A 430 36.27 18.42 12.44
N LEU A 431 35.12 18.65 11.76
CA LEU A 431 35.09 18.83 10.29
C LEU A 431 33.67 19.14 9.77
N VAL A 432 33.14 20.34 10.02
CA VAL A 432 32.05 20.86 9.17
C VAL A 432 32.27 22.35 8.94
N GLY A 433 32.45 22.74 7.68
CA GLY A 433 32.63 24.12 7.24
C GLY A 433 34.08 24.44 6.89
N GLY A 434 34.35 24.55 5.58
CA GLY A 434 35.69 24.78 5.05
C GLY A 434 36.36 26.03 5.60
N VAL A 435 37.43 25.83 6.38
CA VAL A 435 38.64 26.65 6.36
C VAL A 435 39.80 25.69 6.63
N LEU A 436 40.40 25.17 5.57
CA LEU A 436 41.82 24.79 5.63
C LEU A 436 42.58 26.12 5.69
N ALA A 437 42.88 26.57 6.91
CA ALA A 437 43.91 27.59 7.08
C ALA A 437 45.26 26.93 6.80
N ALA A 438 46.00 27.54 5.86
CA ALA A 438 47.35 27.20 5.45
C ALA A 438 48.35 27.18 6.61
#